data_AF-A0A349U0J4-F1
#
_entry.id   AF-A0A349U0J4-F1
#
_cell.length_a   1.000
_cell.length_b   1.000
_cell.length_c   1.000
_cell.angle_alpha   90.00
_cell.angle_beta   90.00
_cell.angle_gamma   90.00
#
_symmetry.space_group_name_H-M   'P 1'
#
loop_
_entity.id
_entity.type
_entity.pdbx_description
1 polymer ?
#
loop_
_entity_poly.entity_id
_entity_poly.type
_entity_poly.pdbx_seq_one_letter_code
_entity_poly.pdbx_strand_id
1 'polypeptide(L)'
;MGVYKVTFIETVENLGTFSVEAPDGTNVGTGVVATEFTGGGLTFTIADGATDFAAGDQFAITVANAGGAGEFSVKTPSGYALPNLTVGAAYTGDHINLTVADGSTDWAVGAVINVTVSGTGEFSELAPAAFDGSQIAAGVLYDAVDASLADAPAVAVVRNAELNAAEISWPDAITDGQKAVALAQLSAINLIAR
;
A
#
# COMPACT_ATOMS: atom_id res chain seq x y z
N MET A 1 16.58 8.47 13.52
CA MET A 1 17.39 7.32 13.07
C MET A 1 18.83 7.77 13.00
N GLY A 2 19.78 6.98 13.49
CA GLY A 2 21.20 7.29 13.34
C GLY A 2 21.96 7.29 14.66
N VAL A 3 23.22 7.72 14.57
CA VAL A 3 24.16 7.70 15.70
C VAL A 3 24.17 9.06 16.38
N TYR A 4 23.76 9.09 17.64
CA TYR A 4 23.89 10.25 18.51
C TYR A 4 25.23 10.18 19.22
N LYS A 5 25.92 11.31 19.34
CA LYS A 5 27.22 11.41 20.01
C LYS A 5 27.04 12.09 21.36
N VAL A 6 27.37 11.38 22.43
CA VAL A 6 27.46 11.97 23.78
C VAL A 6 28.91 12.40 24.01
N THR A 7 29.13 13.62 24.49
CA THR A 7 30.46 14.16 24.81
C THR A 7 30.45 14.79 26.19
N PHE A 8 31.30 14.32 27.08
CA PHE A 8 31.47 14.90 28.42
C PHE A 8 32.24 16.23 28.33
N ILE A 9 31.74 17.29 28.96
CA ILE A 9 32.24 18.66 28.80
C ILE A 9 33.06 19.10 30.03
N GLU A 10 32.57 18.80 31.23
CA GLU A 10 33.23 19.18 32.47
C GLU A 10 33.42 17.96 33.36
N THR A 11 34.63 17.82 33.92
CA THR A 11 34.93 16.83 34.95
C THR A 11 34.61 17.41 36.32
N VAL A 12 33.71 16.77 37.04
CA VAL A 12 33.50 17.01 38.47
C VAL A 12 33.66 15.67 39.18
N GLU A 13 34.31 15.65 40.35
CA GLU A 13 34.47 14.40 41.11
C GLU A 13 33.08 13.81 41.42
N ASN A 14 32.83 12.59 40.97
CA ASN A 14 31.55 11.86 41.04
C ASN A 14 30.34 12.49 40.30
N LEU A 15 30.55 13.43 39.37
CA LEU A 15 29.51 14.09 38.57
C LEU A 15 30.09 14.53 37.20
N GLY A 16 29.30 15.24 36.40
CA GLY A 16 29.80 15.84 35.17
C GLY A 16 28.67 16.32 34.30
N THR A 17 28.98 17.25 33.40
CA THR A 17 28.05 17.70 32.35
C THR A 17 28.42 17.02 31.04
N PHE A 18 27.41 16.67 30.25
CA PHE A 18 27.61 16.14 28.91
C PHE A 18 26.70 16.86 27.92
N SER A 19 27.10 16.86 26.64
CA SER A 19 26.26 17.28 25.52
C SER A 19 25.89 16.08 24.66
N VAL A 20 24.73 16.16 24.01
CA VAL A 20 24.26 15.16 23.06
C VAL A 20 24.09 15.82 21.71
N GLU A 21 24.75 15.27 20.69
CA GLU A 21 24.65 15.71 19.31
C GLU A 21 23.83 14.69 18.50
N ALA A 22 22.87 15.17 17.73
CA ALA A 22 22.07 14.39 16.80
C ALA A 22 22.90 13.92 15.59
N PRO A 23 22.41 12.94 14.82
CA PRO A 23 23.10 12.43 13.62
C PRO A 23 23.36 13.50 12.55
N ASP A 24 22.61 14.60 12.56
CA ASP A 24 22.77 15.75 11.65
C ASP A 24 23.78 16.79 12.15
N GLY A 25 24.43 16.55 13.30
CA GLY A 25 25.40 17.46 13.93
C GLY A 25 24.76 18.51 14.85
N THR A 26 23.45 18.53 15.01
CA THR A 26 22.76 19.49 15.88
C THR A 26 22.90 19.08 17.34
N ASN A 27 23.28 19.99 18.24
CA ASN A 27 23.23 19.72 19.67
C ASN A 27 21.76 19.69 20.14
N VAL A 28 21.33 18.54 20.67
CA VAL A 28 19.95 18.30 21.13
C VAL A 28 19.77 18.52 22.63
N GLY A 29 20.84 18.85 23.35
CA GLY A 29 20.78 19.27 24.74
C GLY A 29 22.04 18.94 25.53
N THR A 30 22.09 19.47 26.75
CA THR A 30 23.10 19.14 27.77
C THR A 30 22.45 18.44 28.96
N GLY A 31 23.10 17.43 29.49
CA GLY A 31 22.66 16.68 30.67
C GLY A 31 23.70 16.70 31.79
N VAL A 32 23.28 16.23 32.96
CA VAL A 32 24.15 16.04 34.13
C VAL A 32 24.16 14.54 34.46
N VAL A 33 25.34 14.00 34.75
CA VAL A 33 25.50 12.60 35.19
C VAL A 33 24.60 12.33 36.42
N ALA A 34 24.09 11.11 36.52
CA ALA A 34 23.11 10.65 37.52
C ALA A 34 21.74 11.37 37.49
N THR A 35 21.50 12.24 36.51
CA THR A 35 20.20 12.87 36.25
C THR A 35 19.64 12.37 34.93
N GLU A 36 18.32 12.19 34.83
CA GLU A 36 17.68 11.81 33.57
C GLU A 36 17.86 12.92 32.53
N PHE A 37 18.34 12.53 31.35
CA PHE A 37 18.37 13.38 30.18
C PHE A 37 17.16 13.10 29.31
N THR A 38 16.46 14.16 28.89
CA THR A 38 15.42 14.10 27.87
C THR A 38 15.71 15.17 26.81
N GLY A 39 15.98 14.75 25.58
CA GLY A 39 16.33 15.66 24.47
C GLY A 39 16.53 14.91 23.16
N GLY A 40 16.13 15.53 22.04
CA GLY A 40 16.32 14.94 20.70
C GLY A 40 15.63 13.59 20.46
N GLY A 41 14.59 13.26 21.25
CA GLY A 41 13.89 11.96 21.20
C GLY A 41 14.53 10.85 22.03
N LEU A 42 15.57 11.16 22.81
CA LEU A 42 16.22 10.23 23.73
C LEU A 42 15.76 10.48 25.17
N THR A 43 15.59 9.39 25.93
CA THR A 43 15.43 9.41 27.38
C THR A 43 16.36 8.36 27.99
N PHE A 44 17.32 8.79 28.79
CA PHE A 44 18.28 7.90 29.45
C PHE A 44 18.92 8.57 30.68
N THR A 45 19.55 7.76 31.52
CA THR A 45 20.37 8.22 32.64
C THR A 45 21.76 7.62 32.50
N ILE A 46 22.80 8.44 32.65
CA ILE A 46 24.19 7.97 32.76
C ILE A 46 24.50 7.81 34.25
N ALA A 47 24.84 6.60 34.66
CA ALA A 47 25.34 6.35 36.02
C ALA A 47 26.86 6.55 36.04
N ASP A 48 27.38 7.09 37.14
CA ASP A 48 28.82 7.18 37.34
C ASP A 48 29.39 5.85 37.85
N GLY A 49 30.57 5.50 37.36
CA GLY A 49 31.28 4.28 37.70
C GLY A 49 32.30 4.51 38.82
N ALA A 50 33.17 3.53 39.05
CA ALA A 50 34.32 3.69 39.96
C ALA A 50 35.46 4.54 39.35
N THR A 51 35.34 4.93 38.09
CA THR A 51 36.32 5.74 37.35
C THR A 51 35.54 6.84 36.66
N ASP A 52 35.85 8.09 37.03
CA ASP A 52 35.18 9.27 36.53
C ASP A 52 35.41 9.46 35.03
N PHE A 53 34.39 9.98 34.34
CA PHE A 53 34.52 10.41 32.94
C PHE A 53 35.42 11.65 32.85
N ALA A 54 36.35 11.64 31.89
CA ALA A 54 37.17 12.79 31.57
C ALA A 54 36.46 13.72 30.57
N ALA A 55 36.76 15.02 30.61
CA ALA A 55 36.27 15.96 29.61
C ALA A 55 36.82 15.57 28.23
N GLY A 56 35.92 15.47 27.26
CA GLY A 56 36.21 14.97 25.92
C GLY A 56 35.97 13.47 25.74
N ASP A 57 35.63 12.71 26.80
CA ASP A 57 35.18 11.33 26.65
C ASP A 57 33.88 11.28 25.85
N GLN A 58 33.74 10.22 25.04
CA GLN A 58 32.62 10.07 24.12
C GLN A 58 32.10 8.65 24.07
N PHE A 59 30.79 8.53 23.88
CA PHE A 59 30.19 7.30 23.41
C PHE A 59 29.04 7.56 22.44
N ALA A 60 28.78 6.57 21.60
CA ALA A 60 27.75 6.60 20.58
C ALA A 60 26.47 5.90 21.09
N ILE A 61 25.33 6.56 20.95
CA ILE A 61 24.01 5.94 21.09
C ILE A 61 23.46 5.71 19.69
N THR A 62 23.46 4.46 19.24
CA THR A 62 22.90 4.10 17.94
C THR A 62 21.41 3.84 18.09
N VAL A 63 20.60 4.73 17.52
CA VAL A 63 19.14 4.52 17.39
C VAL A 63 18.86 3.92 16.02
N ALA A 64 18.69 2.60 15.98
CA ALA A 64 18.21 1.89 14.81
C ALA A 64 16.70 2.01 14.66
N ASN A 65 16.19 1.80 13.44
CA ASN A 65 14.76 1.63 13.25
C ASN A 65 14.31 0.38 14.00
N ALA A 66 13.26 0.50 14.81
CA ALA A 66 12.56 -0.68 15.28
C ALA A 66 11.89 -1.24 14.03
N GLY A 67 12.57 -2.17 13.36
CA GLY A 67 12.16 -2.78 12.11
C GLY A 67 10.77 -3.40 12.25
N GLY A 68 9.77 -2.62 11.86
CA GLY A 68 8.47 -3.09 11.43
C GLY A 68 8.27 -2.45 10.09
N ALA A 69 8.11 -3.26 9.04
CA ALA A 69 7.69 -2.73 7.76
C ALA A 69 6.38 -1.94 7.97
N GLY A 70 6.27 -0.76 7.37
CA GLY A 70 5.12 0.10 7.56
C GLY A 70 3.81 -0.64 7.30
N GLU A 71 2.77 -0.35 8.09
CA GLU A 71 1.43 -0.84 7.81
C GLU A 71 0.61 0.25 7.11
N PHE A 72 -0.11 -0.14 6.06
CA PHE A 72 -1.12 0.70 5.42
C PHE A 72 -2.51 0.14 5.73
N SER A 73 -3.40 0.97 6.29
CA SER A 73 -4.82 0.62 6.35
C SER A 73 -5.40 0.65 4.94
N VAL A 74 -6.00 -0.44 4.49
CA VAL A 74 -6.56 -0.54 3.14
C VAL A 74 -8.06 -0.31 3.21
N LYS A 75 -8.61 0.48 2.28
CA LYS A 75 -10.05 0.71 2.16
C LYS A 75 -10.50 0.61 0.71
N THR A 76 -11.71 0.10 0.51
CA THR A 76 -12.36 0.11 -0.81
C THR A 76 -12.81 1.52 -1.18
N PRO A 77 -13.20 1.78 -2.44
CA PRO A 77 -13.78 3.06 -2.85
C PRO A 77 -15.06 3.44 -2.10
N SER A 78 -15.81 2.46 -1.57
CA SER A 78 -17.00 2.71 -0.73
C SER A 78 -16.66 3.06 0.72
N GLY A 79 -15.36 3.09 1.08
CA GLY A 79 -14.88 3.35 2.43
C GLY A 79 -14.85 2.13 3.35
N TYR A 80 -15.20 0.94 2.84
CA TYR A 80 -15.13 -0.31 3.61
C TYR A 80 -13.66 -0.65 3.90
N ALA A 81 -13.36 -0.93 5.17
CA ALA A 81 -12.01 -1.29 5.58
C ALA A 81 -11.68 -2.75 5.25
N LEU A 82 -10.52 -2.96 4.66
CA LEU A 82 -9.92 -4.27 4.40
C LEU A 82 -8.79 -4.53 5.41
N PRO A 83 -8.27 -5.78 5.51
CA PRO A 83 -7.09 -6.06 6.31
C PRO A 83 -5.93 -5.11 5.98
N ASN A 84 -5.11 -4.78 6.96
CA ASN A 84 -3.95 -3.93 6.75
C ASN A 84 -2.96 -4.61 5.78
N LEU A 85 -2.32 -3.78 4.96
CA LEU A 85 -1.18 -4.19 4.15
C LEU A 85 0.11 -3.98 4.95
N THR A 86 0.98 -4.97 4.93
CA THR A 86 2.34 -4.86 5.48
C THR A 86 3.32 -4.60 4.32
N VAL A 87 4.12 -3.53 4.41
CA VAL A 87 5.17 -3.22 3.42
C VAL A 87 6.14 -4.41 3.28
N GLY A 88 6.62 -4.65 2.07
CA GLY A 88 7.50 -5.77 1.74
C GLY A 88 6.81 -7.14 1.67
N ALA A 89 5.54 -7.26 2.09
CA ALA A 89 4.74 -8.47 1.96
C ALA A 89 3.74 -8.34 0.79
N ALA A 90 3.45 -9.47 0.14
CA ALA A 90 2.39 -9.52 -0.86
C ALA A 90 1.02 -9.31 -0.17
N TYR A 91 0.25 -8.36 -0.68
CA TYR A 91 -1.13 -8.15 -0.28
C TYR A 91 -2.04 -8.82 -1.31
N THR A 92 -2.80 -9.83 -0.87
CA THR A 92 -3.65 -10.63 -1.73
C THR A 92 -5.07 -10.72 -1.19
N GLY A 93 -6.06 -10.51 -2.04
CA GLY A 93 -7.47 -10.71 -1.72
C GLY A 93 -8.36 -10.52 -2.94
N ASP A 94 -9.66 -10.65 -2.73
CA ASP A 94 -10.65 -10.56 -3.82
C ASP A 94 -10.79 -9.15 -4.41
N HIS A 95 -10.41 -8.12 -3.63
CA HIS A 95 -10.58 -6.72 -4.02
C HIS A 95 -9.37 -6.15 -4.78
N ILE A 96 -8.17 -6.35 -4.24
CA ILE A 96 -6.93 -5.82 -4.82
C ILE A 96 -5.76 -6.72 -4.43
N ASN A 97 -4.86 -6.93 -5.40
CA ASN A 97 -3.60 -7.63 -5.21
C ASN A 97 -2.45 -6.67 -5.55
N LEU A 98 -1.53 -6.44 -4.60
CA LEU A 98 -0.36 -5.59 -4.83
C LEU A 98 0.76 -5.89 -3.82
N THR A 99 1.95 -5.37 -4.08
CA THR A 99 3.05 -5.37 -3.12
C THR A 99 3.60 -3.95 -3.03
N VAL A 100 3.67 -3.40 -1.82
CA VAL A 100 4.40 -2.14 -1.58
C VAL A 100 5.83 -2.51 -1.26
N ALA A 101 6.77 -2.14 -2.13
CA ALA A 101 8.18 -2.42 -1.91
C ALA A 101 8.69 -1.66 -0.67
N ASP A 102 9.56 -2.33 0.09
CA ASP A 102 10.31 -1.70 1.17
C ASP A 102 11.53 -0.99 0.57
N GLY A 103 11.45 0.34 0.49
CA GLY A 103 12.53 1.17 -0.03
C GLY A 103 13.55 1.49 1.05
N SER A 104 14.67 2.13 0.67
CA SER A 104 15.66 2.60 1.66
C SER A 104 15.18 3.80 2.50
N THR A 105 14.08 4.45 2.07
CA THR A 105 13.46 5.58 2.77
C THR A 105 12.07 5.17 3.22
N ASP A 106 11.81 5.31 4.51
CA ASP A 106 10.52 4.99 5.09
C ASP A 106 9.44 5.98 4.65
N TRP A 107 8.21 5.47 4.56
CA TRP A 107 7.04 6.31 4.36
C TRP A 107 6.76 7.12 5.63
N ALA A 108 6.46 8.41 5.48
CA ALA A 108 6.02 9.23 6.59
C ALA A 108 4.64 8.75 7.11
N VAL A 109 4.40 8.90 8.41
CA VAL A 109 3.09 8.61 9.00
C VAL A 109 2.01 9.45 8.32
N GLY A 110 0.92 8.80 7.90
CA GLY A 110 -0.18 9.46 7.19
C GLY A 110 0.02 9.56 5.67
N ALA A 111 1.09 8.99 5.12
CA ALA A 111 1.22 8.84 3.66
C ALA A 111 0.03 8.04 3.09
N VAL A 112 -0.48 8.50 1.94
CA VAL A 112 -1.61 7.89 1.26
C VAL A 112 -1.19 7.46 -0.14
N ILE A 113 -1.47 6.21 -0.49
CA ILE A 113 -1.34 5.69 -1.85
C ILE A 113 -2.74 5.68 -2.46
N ASN A 114 -2.96 6.51 -3.48
CA ASN A 114 -4.21 6.49 -4.23
C ASN A 114 -4.10 5.46 -5.37
N VAL A 115 -4.82 4.36 -5.25
CA VAL A 115 -5.02 3.43 -6.35
C VAL A 115 -6.27 3.86 -7.11
N THR A 116 -6.09 4.36 -8.33
CA THR A 116 -7.20 4.73 -9.21
C THR A 116 -7.42 3.62 -10.23
N VAL A 117 -8.63 3.08 -10.26
CA VAL A 117 -9.08 2.18 -11.32
C VAL A 117 -9.97 3.00 -12.25
N SER A 118 -9.49 3.34 -13.44
CA SER A 118 -10.27 4.02 -14.46
C SER A 118 -10.74 3.01 -15.50
N GLY A 119 -12.04 2.78 -15.58
CA GLY A 119 -12.67 2.23 -16.77
C GLY A 119 -13.19 3.37 -17.64
N THR A 120 -13.27 3.16 -18.96
CA THR A 120 -13.87 4.15 -19.86
C THR A 120 -15.40 4.20 -19.74
N GLY A 121 -16.01 3.16 -19.16
CA GLY A 121 -17.46 2.99 -19.10
C GLY A 121 -18.05 2.49 -20.43
N GLU A 122 -17.19 2.18 -21.40
CA GLU A 122 -17.57 1.62 -22.69
C GLU A 122 -17.70 0.09 -22.62
N PHE A 123 -18.41 -0.46 -23.58
CA PHE A 123 -18.52 -1.90 -23.77
C PHE A 123 -17.61 -2.32 -24.92
N SER A 124 -16.92 -3.45 -24.75
CA SER A 124 -16.15 -4.12 -25.80
C SER A 124 -16.67 -5.53 -26.02
N GLU A 125 -16.17 -6.19 -27.06
CA GLU A 125 -16.36 -7.64 -27.23
C GLU A 125 -15.81 -8.40 -26.00
N LEU A 126 -16.49 -9.49 -25.62
CA LEU A 126 -16.09 -10.35 -24.50
C LEU A 126 -14.72 -10.98 -24.78
N ALA A 127 -13.75 -10.73 -23.91
CA ALA A 127 -12.40 -11.31 -24.00
C ALA A 127 -12.06 -12.06 -22.69
N PRO A 128 -12.38 -13.36 -22.56
CA PRO A 128 -12.26 -14.09 -21.30
C PRO A 128 -10.86 -14.16 -20.67
N ALA A 129 -9.81 -13.87 -21.44
CA ALA A 129 -8.42 -13.87 -20.98
C ALA A 129 -7.90 -12.46 -20.58
N ALA A 130 -8.72 -11.42 -20.74
CA ALA A 130 -8.35 -10.06 -20.41
C ALA A 130 -8.42 -9.77 -18.90
N PHE A 131 -7.90 -8.60 -18.51
CA PHE A 131 -7.87 -8.11 -17.12
C PHE A 131 -8.40 -6.67 -17.00
N ASP A 132 -9.02 -6.16 -18.05
CA ASP A 132 -9.48 -4.76 -18.20
C ASP A 132 -10.99 -4.58 -17.97
N GLY A 133 -11.70 -5.67 -17.63
CA GLY A 133 -13.15 -5.70 -17.47
C GLY A 133 -13.86 -6.44 -18.59
N SER A 134 -13.26 -6.54 -19.78
CA SER A 134 -13.84 -7.23 -20.94
C SER A 134 -13.95 -8.74 -20.77
N GLN A 135 -13.31 -9.32 -19.74
CA GLN A 135 -13.48 -10.72 -19.35
C GLN A 135 -14.85 -11.03 -18.70
N ILE A 136 -15.66 -10.00 -18.39
CA ILE A 136 -16.96 -10.13 -17.75
C ILE A 136 -18.06 -9.86 -18.78
N ALA A 137 -18.93 -10.84 -19.02
CA ALA A 137 -20.10 -10.66 -19.89
C ALA A 137 -21.11 -9.71 -19.22
N ALA A 138 -21.20 -8.49 -19.73
CA ALA A 138 -22.00 -7.40 -19.16
C ALA A 138 -23.30 -7.10 -19.93
N GLY A 139 -23.53 -7.75 -21.07
CA GLY A 139 -24.71 -7.58 -21.91
C GLY A 139 -24.58 -8.35 -23.22
N VAL A 140 -25.62 -8.27 -24.05
CA VAL A 140 -25.62 -8.82 -25.41
C VAL A 140 -25.93 -7.71 -26.40
N LEU A 141 -25.06 -7.56 -27.39
CA LEU A 141 -25.22 -6.59 -28.46
C LEU A 141 -26.48 -6.90 -29.29
N TYR A 142 -27.33 -5.91 -29.54
CA TYR A 142 -28.60 -6.11 -30.24
C TYR A 142 -28.41 -6.26 -31.76
N ASP A 143 -27.55 -5.43 -32.33
CA ASP A 143 -27.21 -5.45 -33.75
C ASP A 143 -25.72 -5.18 -33.94
N ALA A 144 -25.13 -5.79 -34.96
CA ALA A 144 -23.70 -5.70 -35.21
C ALA A 144 -23.29 -4.25 -35.49
N VAL A 145 -22.23 -3.81 -34.80
CA VAL A 145 -21.60 -2.51 -35.01
C VAL A 145 -20.12 -2.75 -35.30
N ASP A 146 -19.57 -2.05 -36.30
CA ASP A 146 -18.14 -2.06 -36.54
C ASP A 146 -17.47 -0.98 -35.69
N ALA A 147 -16.77 -1.42 -34.64
CA ALA A 147 -15.96 -0.58 -33.76
C ALA A 147 -14.44 -0.87 -33.93
N SER A 148 -14.03 -1.41 -35.08
CA SER A 148 -12.64 -1.83 -35.31
C SER A 148 -11.62 -0.67 -35.40
N LEU A 149 -12.08 0.54 -35.74
CA LEU A 149 -11.23 1.72 -35.94
C LEU A 149 -11.45 2.84 -34.90
N ALA A 150 -12.63 2.88 -34.27
CA ALA A 150 -13.01 3.85 -33.24
C ALA A 150 -14.31 3.39 -32.56
N ASP A 151 -14.63 4.00 -31.42
CA ASP A 151 -15.88 3.76 -30.71
C ASP A 151 -17.09 4.11 -31.58
N ALA A 152 -18.09 3.24 -31.53
CA ALA A 152 -19.32 3.39 -32.31
C ALA A 152 -20.54 3.25 -31.40
N PRO A 153 -21.57 4.10 -31.57
CA PRO A 153 -22.80 3.98 -30.80
C PRO A 153 -23.52 2.68 -31.16
N ALA A 154 -23.99 1.97 -30.13
CA ALA A 154 -24.68 0.70 -30.30
C ALA A 154 -25.82 0.52 -29.30
N VAL A 155 -26.70 -0.44 -29.57
CA VAL A 155 -27.76 -0.84 -28.66
C VAL A 155 -27.40 -2.22 -28.11
N ALA A 156 -27.43 -2.37 -26.80
CA ALA A 156 -27.22 -3.65 -26.14
C ALA A 156 -28.32 -3.93 -25.12
N VAL A 157 -28.64 -5.20 -24.96
CA VAL A 157 -29.48 -5.69 -23.87
C VAL A 157 -28.58 -5.91 -22.66
N VAL A 158 -28.74 -5.07 -21.63
CA VAL A 158 -27.82 -5.00 -20.47
C VAL A 158 -28.48 -5.40 -19.14
N ARG A 159 -29.79 -5.68 -19.12
CA ARG A 159 -30.53 -6.14 -17.93
C ARG A 159 -31.92 -6.64 -18.27
N ASN A 160 -32.46 -7.52 -17.42
CA ASN A 160 -33.88 -7.92 -17.37
C ASN A 160 -34.47 -8.39 -18.71
N ALA A 161 -33.90 -9.43 -19.30
CA ALA A 161 -34.40 -10.04 -20.53
C ALA A 161 -34.21 -11.56 -20.51
N GLU A 162 -35.02 -12.27 -21.29
CA GLU A 162 -34.73 -13.64 -21.69
C GLU A 162 -34.15 -13.64 -23.10
N LEU A 163 -33.07 -14.39 -23.31
CA LEU A 163 -32.34 -14.47 -24.56
C LEU A 163 -32.44 -15.89 -25.10
N ASN A 164 -32.51 -16.05 -26.42
CA ASN A 164 -32.38 -17.37 -27.04
C ASN A 164 -30.90 -17.76 -27.07
N ALA A 165 -30.50 -18.76 -26.29
CA ALA A 165 -29.10 -19.16 -26.15
C ALA A 165 -28.48 -19.59 -27.49
N ALA A 166 -29.29 -20.11 -28.41
CA ALA A 166 -28.85 -20.56 -29.72
C ALA A 166 -28.56 -19.42 -30.71
N GLU A 167 -29.05 -18.20 -30.45
CA GLU A 167 -28.86 -17.03 -31.30
C GLU A 167 -27.74 -16.10 -30.82
N ILE A 168 -27.18 -16.37 -29.63
CA ILE A 168 -26.05 -15.62 -29.11
C ILE A 168 -24.82 -15.93 -29.96
N SER A 169 -24.33 -14.89 -30.65
CA SER A 169 -23.04 -14.92 -31.33
C SER A 169 -21.91 -14.78 -30.32
N TRP A 170 -20.86 -15.55 -30.50
CA TRP A 170 -19.74 -15.63 -29.58
C TRP A 170 -18.43 -15.19 -30.23
N PRO A 171 -17.49 -14.61 -29.46
CA PRO A 171 -16.16 -14.28 -29.96
C PRO A 171 -15.43 -15.50 -30.49
N ASP A 172 -14.53 -15.28 -31.45
CA ASP A 172 -13.70 -16.33 -32.01
C ASP A 172 -12.88 -17.05 -30.92
N ALA A 173 -12.69 -18.36 -31.11
CA ALA A 173 -11.94 -19.23 -30.20
C ALA A 173 -12.46 -19.33 -28.74
N ILE A 174 -13.66 -18.83 -28.41
CA ILE A 174 -14.23 -19.05 -27.08
C ILE A 174 -14.53 -20.54 -26.85
N THR A 175 -14.15 -21.04 -25.68
CA THR A 175 -14.41 -22.42 -25.26
C THR A 175 -15.80 -22.59 -24.64
N ASP A 176 -16.35 -23.80 -24.64
CA ASP A 176 -17.66 -24.05 -24.01
C ASP A 176 -17.67 -23.76 -22.51
N GLY A 177 -16.54 -23.98 -21.82
CA GLY A 177 -16.39 -23.58 -20.43
C GLY A 177 -16.48 -22.07 -20.22
N GLN A 178 -15.87 -21.27 -21.11
CA GLN A 178 -15.97 -19.81 -21.07
C GLN A 178 -17.38 -19.33 -21.41
N LYS A 179 -18.06 -19.96 -22.38
CA LYS A 179 -19.48 -19.67 -22.67
C LYS A 179 -20.36 -19.90 -21.44
N ALA A 180 -20.16 -21.02 -20.74
CA ALA A 180 -20.91 -21.33 -19.51
C ALA A 180 -20.67 -20.28 -18.41
N VAL A 181 -19.44 -19.81 -18.24
CA VAL A 181 -19.11 -18.71 -17.32
C VAL A 181 -19.79 -17.41 -17.74
N ALA A 182 -19.73 -17.04 -19.02
CA ALA A 182 -20.37 -15.85 -19.55
C ALA A 182 -21.89 -15.87 -19.34
N LEU A 183 -22.55 -17.01 -19.61
CA LEU A 183 -23.97 -17.18 -19.35
C LEU A 183 -24.32 -17.04 -17.87
N ALA A 184 -23.47 -17.54 -16.96
CA ALA A 184 -23.67 -17.35 -15.52
C ALA A 184 -23.53 -15.88 -15.11
N GLN A 185 -22.58 -15.14 -15.69
CA GLN A 185 -22.41 -13.70 -15.46
C GLN A 185 -23.62 -12.90 -15.96
N LEU A 186 -24.11 -13.19 -17.17
CA LEU A 186 -25.34 -12.61 -17.71
C LEU A 186 -26.56 -12.92 -16.82
N SER A 187 -26.67 -14.15 -16.32
CA SER A 187 -27.74 -14.52 -15.40
C SER A 187 -27.70 -13.73 -14.10
N ALA A 188 -26.51 -13.38 -13.59
CA ALA A 188 -26.36 -12.57 -12.38
C ALA A 188 -26.90 -11.14 -12.53
N ILE A 189 -26.99 -10.63 -13.77
CA ILE A 189 -27.59 -9.33 -14.12
C ILE A 189 -29.01 -9.47 -14.69
N ASN A 190 -29.66 -10.61 -14.48
CA ASN A 190 -31.02 -10.94 -14.96
C ASN A 190 -31.16 -10.96 -16.49
N LEU A 191 -30.11 -11.34 -17.20
CA LEU A 191 -30.17 -11.74 -18.60
C LEU A 191 -30.13 -13.26 -18.68
N ILE A 192 -31.29 -13.88 -18.86
CA ILE A 192 -31.45 -15.33 -18.76
C ILE A 192 -31.47 -15.93 -20.15
N ALA A 193 -30.39 -16.61 -20.54
CA ALA A 193 -30.37 -17.38 -21.78
C ALA A 193 -31.09 -18.72 -21.60
N ARG A 194 -31.95 -19.09 -22.56
CA ARG A 194 -32.71 -20.35 -22.57
C ARG A 194 -32.55 -21.11 -23.87
#